data_AF-A0A433PQV8-F1
#
_entry.id   AF-A0A433PQV8-F1
#
_cell.length_a   1.000
_cell.length_b   1.000
_cell.length_c   1.000
_cell.angle_alpha   90.00
_cell.angle_beta   90.00
_cell.angle_gamma   90.00
#
_symmetry.space_group_name_H-M   'P 1'
#
loop_
_entity.id
_entity.type
_entity.pdbx_description
1 polymer ?
#
loop_
_entity_poly.entity_id
_entity_poly.type
_entity_poly.pdbx_seq_one_letter_code
_entity_poly.pdbx_strand_id
1 'polypeptide(L)'
;MLEDLRDFGIVYQRKKGSRRYYPTRLATTLTSGTTALTVSGSDSSIGAGSKRRRGSVVGPGADDQENETGFVILETNYRLYAYTDSPLQIAVLNLFVHLKARFVNMVSGVITRDSVRKALTNGITADQIPLLPLTVVDQIRLWEMERNRLKHVQGSLYEGFAMQADFDATQKYAADIGALVWHNKKARMLFVTAADKDKVSAYVKKLLARLKS
;
A
#
# COMPACT_ATOMS: atom_id res chain seq x y z
N MET A 1 -35.51 26.01 -17.65
CA MET A 1 -35.30 26.47 -16.26
C MET A 1 -35.94 25.54 -15.23
N LEU A 2 -37.27 25.36 -15.15
CA LEU A 2 -37.87 24.41 -14.18
C LEU A 2 -37.51 22.94 -14.46
N GLU A 3 -37.29 22.58 -15.73
CA GLU A 3 -36.82 21.25 -16.11
C GLU A 3 -35.37 21.03 -15.63
N ASP A 4 -34.49 21.99 -15.84
CA ASP A 4 -33.10 21.94 -15.37
C ASP A 4 -33.03 21.84 -13.84
N LEU A 5 -33.84 22.61 -13.10
CA LEU A 5 -33.90 22.55 -11.64
C LEU A 5 -34.42 21.21 -11.11
N ARG A 6 -35.28 20.54 -11.88
CA ARG A 6 -35.72 19.18 -11.57
C ARG A 6 -34.61 18.18 -11.83
N ASP A 7 -33.90 18.33 -12.95
CA ASP A 7 -32.81 17.43 -13.33
C ASP A 7 -31.59 17.59 -12.39
N PHE A 8 -31.36 18.79 -11.84
CA PHE A 8 -30.42 19.04 -10.74
C PHE A 8 -30.92 18.58 -9.36
N GLY A 9 -32.15 18.08 -9.26
CA GLY A 9 -32.74 17.63 -8.00
C GLY A 9 -33.00 18.75 -6.98
N ILE A 10 -32.90 20.02 -7.37
CA ILE A 10 -33.20 21.19 -6.53
C ILE A 10 -34.71 21.27 -6.30
N VAL A 11 -35.51 20.86 -7.29
CA VAL A 11 -36.97 20.93 -7.23
C VAL A 11 -37.59 19.59 -7.62
N TYR A 12 -38.55 19.12 -6.82
CA TYR A 12 -39.36 17.97 -7.16
C TYR A 12 -40.66 18.39 -7.87
N GLN A 13 -40.94 17.77 -9.01
CA GLN A 13 -42.21 17.87 -9.71
C GLN A 13 -42.84 16.49 -9.86
N ARG A 14 -44.12 16.35 -9.49
CA ARG A 14 -44.84 15.07 -9.62
C ARG A 14 -45.08 14.67 -11.10
N LYS A 15 -45.20 15.65 -11.99
CA LYS A 15 -45.36 15.48 -13.45
C LYS A 15 -44.62 16.61 -14.17
N LYS A 16 -44.06 16.36 -15.36
CA LYS A 16 -43.21 17.32 -16.10
C LYS A 16 -43.90 18.67 -16.39
N GLY A 17 -45.22 18.67 -16.63
CA GLY A 17 -46.01 19.89 -16.87
C GLY A 17 -46.74 20.46 -15.64
N SER A 18 -46.42 20.01 -14.43
CA SER A 18 -47.10 20.47 -13.22
C SER A 18 -46.75 21.93 -12.90
N ARG A 19 -47.76 22.79 -12.73
CA ARG A 19 -47.58 24.17 -12.22
C ARG A 19 -47.13 24.20 -10.75
N ARG A 20 -47.36 23.13 -10.00
CA ARG A 20 -46.91 22.96 -8.61
C ARG A 20 -45.57 22.23 -8.58
N TYR A 21 -44.66 22.75 -7.78
CA TYR A 21 -43.35 22.18 -7.53
C TYR A 21 -42.99 22.29 -6.05
N TYR A 22 -42.10 21.42 -5.57
CA TYR A 22 -41.71 21.34 -4.16
C TYR A 22 -40.19 21.47 -4.06
N PRO A 23 -39.65 22.45 -3.31
CA PRO A 23 -38.21 22.56 -3.09
C PRO A 23 -37.70 21.33 -2.32
N THR A 24 -36.57 20.78 -2.74
CA THR A 24 -35.91 19.68 -2.02
C THR A 24 -35.00 20.22 -0.92
N ARG A 25 -34.41 19.32 -0.13
CA ARG A 25 -33.41 19.70 0.87
C ARG A 25 -32.22 20.45 0.25
N LEU A 26 -31.83 20.10 -0.98
CA LEU A 26 -30.77 20.81 -1.71
C LEU A 26 -31.12 22.29 -1.92
N ALA A 27 -32.37 22.59 -2.32
CA ALA A 27 -32.82 23.98 -2.47
C ALA A 27 -32.82 24.76 -1.15
N THR A 28 -33.27 24.13 -0.05
CA THR A 28 -33.34 24.80 1.25
C THR A 28 -31.96 25.04 1.86
N THR A 29 -30.97 24.18 1.56
CA THR A 29 -29.60 24.30 2.07
C THR A 29 -28.75 25.24 1.22
N LEU A 30 -29.03 25.39 -0.08
CA LEU A 30 -28.37 26.38 -0.92
C LEU A 30 -28.59 27.81 -0.43
N THR A 31 -29.73 28.10 0.20
CA THR A 31 -30.06 29.43 0.74
C THR A 31 -29.75 29.56 2.22
N SER A 32 -29.74 28.46 2.97
CA SER A 32 -29.38 28.41 4.39
C SER A 32 -27.93 27.97 4.50
N GLY A 33 -27.00 28.93 4.36
CA GLY A 33 -25.58 28.66 4.54
C GLY A 33 -25.34 27.93 5.86
N THR A 34 -24.65 26.79 5.78
CA THR A 34 -24.26 25.85 6.85
C THR A 34 -25.27 24.76 7.24
N THR A 35 -24.80 23.51 7.12
CA THR A 35 -25.32 22.28 7.74
C THR A 35 -26.45 21.52 7.03
N ALA A 36 -26.18 20.92 5.85
CA ALA A 36 -27.00 19.77 5.38
C ALA A 36 -26.31 18.81 4.39
N LEU A 37 -24.99 18.61 4.47
CA LEU A 37 -24.28 17.65 3.61
C LEU A 37 -23.69 16.45 4.36
N THR A 38 -23.86 16.34 5.68
CA THR A 38 -23.39 15.18 6.47
C THR A 38 -24.21 13.90 6.29
N VAL A 39 -25.07 13.80 5.27
CA VAL A 39 -25.81 12.57 4.96
C VAL A 39 -25.26 11.95 3.68
N SER A 40 -24.08 11.33 3.76
CA SER A 40 -23.65 10.21 2.90
C SER A 40 -22.25 9.73 3.31
N GLY A 41 -22.17 8.74 4.21
CA GLY A 41 -20.87 8.18 4.59
C GLY A 41 -20.87 6.95 5.51
N SER A 42 -22.02 6.40 5.90
CA SER A 42 -22.06 5.21 6.76
C SER A 42 -22.97 4.12 6.16
N ASP A 43 -22.52 3.48 5.09
CA ASP A 43 -22.92 2.08 4.84
C ASP A 43 -21.90 1.33 3.97
N SER A 44 -20.88 0.78 4.62
CA SER A 44 -20.09 -0.33 4.11
C SER A 44 -19.73 -1.28 5.25
N SER A 45 -20.73 -1.68 6.02
CA SER A 45 -20.62 -2.83 6.92
C SER A 45 -21.68 -3.87 6.55
N ILE A 46 -21.21 -4.94 5.92
CA ILE A 46 -21.98 -6.17 5.68
C ILE A 46 -22.38 -6.74 7.06
N GLY A 47 -23.68 -6.76 7.38
CA GLY A 47 -24.19 -7.33 8.63
C GLY A 47 -25.72 -7.38 8.67
N ALA A 48 -26.27 -8.59 8.71
CA ALA A 48 -27.69 -8.88 8.61
C ALA A 48 -28.51 -8.46 9.85
N GLY A 49 -29.68 -7.85 9.62
CA GLY A 49 -30.86 -7.92 10.48
C GLY A 49 -30.97 -6.90 11.63
N SER A 50 -31.96 -5.99 11.55
CA SER A 50 -33.01 -5.80 12.57
C SER A 50 -33.71 -4.42 12.48
N LYS A 51 -35.03 -4.48 12.28
CA LYS A 51 -36.11 -3.56 12.71
C LYS A 51 -35.89 -2.04 12.75
N ARG A 52 -36.69 -1.37 11.92
CA ARG A 52 -37.19 0.02 12.03
C ARG A 52 -37.50 0.46 13.47
N ARG A 53 -37.07 1.66 13.87
CA ARG A 53 -37.83 2.54 14.78
C ARG A 53 -37.85 3.98 14.27
N ARG A 54 -39.06 4.51 14.11
CA ARG A 54 -39.39 5.94 13.99
C ARG A 54 -39.31 6.58 15.38
N GLY A 55 -38.83 7.82 15.47
CA GLY A 55 -39.29 8.80 16.46
C GLY A 55 -38.23 9.60 17.22
N SER A 56 -38.14 10.89 16.88
CA SER A 56 -37.99 12.08 17.75
C SER A 56 -36.75 12.24 18.65
N VAL A 57 -36.08 13.40 18.58
CA VAL A 57 -36.12 14.50 19.59
C VAL A 57 -35.07 15.56 19.25
N VAL A 58 -35.47 16.83 19.37
CA VAL A 58 -34.63 18.03 19.40
C VAL A 58 -33.98 18.15 20.79
N GLY A 59 -32.67 18.40 20.83
CA GLY A 59 -31.95 18.88 22.02
C GLY A 59 -30.64 19.56 21.60
N PRO A 60 -30.33 20.78 22.07
CA PRO A 60 -29.07 21.45 21.80
C PRO A 60 -28.05 21.11 22.90
N GLY A 61 -26.90 20.58 22.50
CA GLY A 61 -25.70 20.44 23.36
C GLY A 61 -25.39 19.00 23.77
N ALA A 62 -24.38 18.42 23.11
CA ALA A 62 -23.37 17.52 23.67
C ALA A 62 -22.43 17.09 22.52
N ASP A 63 -21.22 17.63 22.55
CA ASP A 63 -19.94 17.09 22.04
C ASP A 63 -19.95 15.80 21.20
N ASP A 64 -20.54 15.84 20.00
CA ASP A 64 -20.16 14.95 18.91
C ASP A 64 -19.15 15.71 18.05
N GLN A 65 -17.86 15.61 18.40
CA GLN A 65 -16.81 15.77 17.41
C GLN A 65 -16.96 14.61 16.42
N GLU A 66 -17.90 14.77 15.48
CA GLU A 66 -17.88 14.05 14.21
C GLU A 66 -16.49 14.30 13.66
N ASN A 67 -15.58 13.33 13.87
CA ASN A 67 -14.27 13.33 13.23
C ASN A 67 -14.53 13.68 11.78
N GLU A 68 -14.05 14.84 11.31
CA GLU A 68 -14.14 15.22 9.90
C GLU A 68 -13.50 14.07 9.12
N THR A 69 -14.35 13.15 8.64
CA THR A 69 -13.92 11.95 7.96
C THR A 69 -13.49 12.41 6.58
N GLY A 70 -12.25 12.88 6.49
CA GLY A 70 -11.63 13.21 5.23
C GLY A 70 -11.67 12.00 4.31
N PHE A 71 -12.05 12.21 3.06
CA PHE A 71 -12.16 11.12 2.09
C PHE A 71 -10.95 11.12 1.16
N VAL A 72 -10.43 9.92 0.86
CA VAL A 72 -9.31 9.72 -0.05
C VAL A 72 -9.82 9.01 -1.29
N ILE A 73 -9.61 9.61 -2.45
CA ILE A 73 -9.90 9.04 -3.77
C ILE A 73 -8.57 8.68 -4.41
N LEU A 74 -8.46 7.46 -4.91
CA LEU A 74 -7.32 6.99 -5.69
C LEU A 74 -7.79 6.53 -7.07
N GLU A 75 -7.19 7.09 -8.11
CA GLU A 75 -7.40 6.67 -9.50
C GLU A 75 -6.47 5.50 -9.88
N THR A 76 -6.81 4.80 -10.98
CA THR A 76 -6.01 3.70 -11.54
C THR A 76 -4.65 4.14 -12.11
N ASN A 77 -4.45 5.44 -12.32
CA ASN A 77 -3.21 6.06 -12.77
C ASN A 77 -2.32 6.54 -11.60
N TYR A 78 -2.59 6.09 -10.37
CA TYR A 78 -1.87 6.43 -9.13
C TYR A 78 -2.03 7.88 -8.66
N ARG A 79 -2.98 8.65 -9.22
CA ARG A 79 -3.33 9.97 -8.69
C ARG A 79 -4.21 9.83 -7.46
N LEU A 80 -3.82 10.53 -6.40
CA LEU A 80 -4.52 10.57 -5.12
C LEU A 80 -5.10 11.96 -4.91
N TYR A 81 -6.35 12.02 -4.50
CA TYR A 81 -7.05 13.23 -4.07
C TYR A 81 -7.62 13.00 -2.68
N ALA A 82 -7.15 13.74 -1.70
CA ALA A 82 -7.62 13.66 -0.33
C ALA A 82 -8.32 14.95 0.04
N TYR A 83 -9.56 14.85 0.48
CA TYR A 83 -10.31 15.99 1.00
C TYR A 83 -10.13 16.00 2.50
N THR A 84 -9.21 16.83 2.94
CA THR A 84 -8.84 16.94 4.34
C THR A 84 -8.18 18.28 4.58
N ASP A 85 -8.57 18.90 5.68
CA ASP A 85 -8.01 20.16 6.14
C ASP A 85 -6.99 19.88 7.26
N SER A 86 -7.00 18.65 7.79
CA SER A 86 -6.16 18.18 8.90
C SER A 86 -4.69 18.11 8.48
N PRO A 87 -3.80 18.94 9.06
CA PRO A 87 -2.38 18.91 8.76
C PRO A 87 -1.75 17.54 9.07
N LEU A 88 -2.29 16.81 10.05
CA LEU A 88 -1.82 15.48 10.43
C LEU A 88 -2.10 14.45 9.32
N GLN A 89 -3.32 14.44 8.76
CA GLN A 89 -3.64 13.52 7.67
C GLN A 89 -2.79 13.83 6.43
N ILE A 90 -2.54 15.11 6.16
CA ILE A 90 -1.66 15.55 5.06
C ILE A 90 -0.21 15.09 5.30
N ALA A 91 0.29 15.20 6.52
CA ALA A 91 1.62 14.72 6.88
C ALA A 91 1.75 13.19 6.71
N VAL A 92 0.71 12.43 7.08
CA VAL A 92 0.65 10.97 6.87
C VAL A 92 0.68 10.64 5.38
N LEU A 93 -0.11 11.33 4.55
CA LEU A 93 -0.09 11.13 3.10
C LEU A 93 1.28 11.44 2.49
N ASN A 94 1.97 12.45 2.98
CA ASN A 94 3.30 12.83 2.50
C ASN A 94 4.40 11.78 2.77
N LEU A 95 4.12 10.76 3.60
CA LEU A 95 5.05 9.66 3.83
C LEU A 95 5.18 8.74 2.60
N PHE A 96 4.09 8.53 1.86
CA PHE A 96 4.02 7.56 0.77
C PHE A 96 3.44 8.12 -0.55
N VAL A 97 3.03 9.39 -0.56
CA VAL A 97 2.52 10.10 -1.75
C VAL A 97 3.43 11.28 -2.05
N HIS A 98 3.77 11.47 -3.33
CA HIS A 98 4.36 12.72 -3.79
C HIS A 98 3.26 13.77 -3.97
N LEU A 99 3.06 14.62 -2.95
CA LEU A 99 2.09 15.71 -2.99
C LEU A 99 2.45 16.71 -4.10
N LYS A 100 1.45 17.14 -4.88
CA LYS A 100 1.62 18.08 -6.01
C LYS A 100 1.00 19.44 -5.73
N ALA A 101 -0.20 19.46 -5.18
CA ALA A 101 -0.90 20.70 -4.87
C ALA A 101 -1.72 20.55 -3.58
N ARG A 102 -1.85 21.66 -2.87
CA ARG A 102 -2.72 21.81 -1.71
C ARG A 102 -3.69 22.96 -1.97
N PHE A 103 -4.97 22.63 -1.91
CA PHE A 103 -6.09 23.55 -1.91
C PHE A 103 -6.62 23.69 -0.47
N VAL A 104 -7.63 24.55 -0.28
CA VAL A 104 -8.16 24.84 1.07
C VAL A 104 -8.67 23.56 1.75
N ASN A 105 -9.40 22.72 1.01
CA ASN A 105 -9.98 21.49 1.55
C ASN A 105 -9.65 20.23 0.75
N MET A 106 -8.57 20.27 -0.03
CA MET A 106 -8.16 19.15 -0.86
C MET A 106 -6.66 19.15 -1.09
N VAL A 107 -6.05 17.98 -1.04
CA VAL A 107 -4.67 17.75 -1.43
C VAL A 107 -4.66 16.79 -2.61
N SER A 108 -3.87 17.10 -3.64
CA SER A 108 -3.63 16.20 -4.76
C SER A 108 -2.18 15.75 -4.81
N GLY A 109 -1.97 14.49 -5.17
CA GLY A 109 -0.66 13.88 -5.23
C GLY A 109 -0.61 12.69 -6.17
N VAL A 110 0.57 12.11 -6.33
CA VAL A 110 0.78 10.89 -7.10
C VAL A 110 1.60 9.91 -6.28
N ILE A 111 1.19 8.65 -6.27
CA ILE A 111 1.98 7.56 -5.71
C ILE A 111 3.00 7.14 -6.75
N THR A 112 4.27 7.34 -6.46
CA THR A 112 5.40 6.92 -7.30
C THR A 112 6.20 5.81 -6.62
N ARG A 113 6.93 5.04 -7.42
CA ARG A 113 7.85 4.02 -6.91
C ARG A 113 8.83 4.56 -5.87
N ASP A 114 9.35 5.76 -6.08
CA ASP A 114 10.31 6.39 -5.16
C ASP A 114 9.64 6.85 -3.86
N SER A 115 8.41 7.38 -3.92
CA SER A 115 7.65 7.75 -2.72
C SER A 115 7.33 6.54 -1.85
N VAL A 116 6.95 5.41 -2.46
CA VAL A 116 6.68 4.16 -1.75
C VAL A 116 7.98 3.57 -1.18
N ARG A 117 9.08 3.59 -1.95
CA ARG A 117 10.39 3.12 -1.46
C ARG A 117 10.88 3.93 -0.25
N LYS A 118 10.64 5.24 -0.25
CA LYS A 118 10.94 6.13 0.88
C LYS A 118 10.09 5.74 2.10
N ALA A 119 8.79 5.52 1.90
CA ALA A 119 7.89 5.06 2.96
C ALA A 119 8.32 3.72 3.58
N LEU A 120 8.68 2.74 2.74
CA LEU A 120 9.18 1.43 3.17
C LEU A 120 10.50 1.51 3.93
N THR A 121 11.35 2.50 3.64
CA THR A 121 12.57 2.75 4.42
C THR A 121 12.25 3.29 5.82
N ASN A 122 11.17 4.05 5.92
CA ASN A 122 10.66 4.60 7.18
C ASN A 122 9.83 3.58 7.99
N GLY A 123 9.78 2.31 7.56
CA GLY A 123 9.09 1.23 8.28
C GLY A 123 7.59 1.12 8.00
N ILE A 124 7.06 1.83 7.00
CA ILE A 124 5.65 1.76 6.61
C ILE A 124 5.49 0.63 5.61
N THR A 125 4.81 -0.44 6.00
CA THR A 125 4.57 -1.60 5.13
C THR A 125 3.39 -1.37 4.20
N ALA A 126 3.29 -2.14 3.11
CA ALA A 126 2.19 -2.04 2.16
C ALA A 126 0.81 -2.27 2.83
N ASP A 127 0.75 -3.14 3.85
CA ASP A 127 -0.48 -3.47 4.56
C ASP A 127 -0.95 -2.34 5.50
N GLN A 128 -0.06 -1.43 5.88
CA GLN A 128 -0.36 -0.26 6.71
C GLN A 128 -0.87 0.94 5.92
N ILE A 129 -1.05 0.81 4.60
CA ILE A 129 -1.68 1.83 3.75
C ILE A 129 -3.13 1.41 3.50
N PRO A 130 -4.05 1.58 4.49
CA PRO A 130 -5.44 1.21 4.32
C PRO A 130 -6.09 2.13 3.27
N LEU A 131 -7.12 1.62 2.59
CA LEU A 131 -8.06 2.37 1.72
C LEU A 131 -7.68 2.51 0.23
N LEU A 132 -6.65 1.82 -0.26
CA LEU A 132 -6.35 1.83 -1.69
C LEU A 132 -7.07 0.67 -2.43
N PRO A 133 -7.54 0.87 -3.67
CA PRO A 133 -7.98 -0.21 -4.56
C PRO A 133 -6.95 -1.33 -4.63
N LEU A 134 -7.41 -2.58 -4.66
CA LEU A 134 -6.56 -3.79 -4.60
C LEU A 134 -5.44 -3.77 -5.65
N THR A 135 -5.72 -3.27 -6.86
CA THR A 135 -4.73 -3.19 -7.95
C THR A 135 -3.54 -2.30 -7.62
N VAL A 136 -3.74 -1.22 -6.86
CA VAL A 136 -2.64 -0.33 -6.46
C VAL A 136 -1.89 -0.90 -5.27
N VAL A 137 -2.59 -1.56 -4.34
CA VAL A 137 -1.96 -2.30 -3.24
C VAL A 137 -1.03 -3.40 -3.77
N ASP A 138 -1.48 -4.14 -4.79
CA ASP A 138 -0.67 -5.19 -5.42
C ASP A 138 0.61 -4.63 -6.06
N GLN A 139 0.53 -3.47 -6.70
CA GLN A 139 1.70 -2.80 -7.28
C GLN A 139 2.67 -2.31 -6.21
N ILE A 140 2.16 -1.79 -5.10
CA ILE A 140 2.97 -1.41 -3.93
C ILE A 140 3.68 -2.63 -3.34
N ARG A 141 2.99 -3.77 -3.20
CA ARG A 141 3.57 -5.04 -2.77
C ARG A 141 4.63 -5.56 -3.74
N LEU A 142 4.42 -5.42 -5.05
CA LEU A 142 5.43 -5.76 -6.05
C LEU A 142 6.68 -4.89 -5.88
N TRP A 143 6.54 -3.59 -5.61
CA TRP A 143 7.68 -2.70 -5.33
C TRP A 143 8.39 -3.04 -4.02
N GLU A 144 7.67 -3.48 -3.00
CA GLU A 144 8.24 -3.97 -1.75
C GLU A 144 9.04 -5.28 -1.97
N MET A 145 8.47 -6.24 -2.71
CA MET A 145 9.17 -7.47 -3.09
C MET A 145 10.38 -7.20 -3.98
N GLU A 146 10.30 -6.21 -4.87
CA GLU A 146 11.40 -5.82 -5.74
C GLU A 146 12.58 -5.25 -4.92
N ARG A 147 12.33 -4.48 -3.85
CA ARG A 147 13.37 -4.09 -2.89
C ARG A 147 14.00 -5.31 -2.23
N ASN A 148 13.17 -6.27 -1.81
CA ASN A 148 13.63 -7.48 -1.12
C ASN A 148 14.25 -8.54 -2.06
N ARG A 149 14.32 -8.26 -3.37
CA ARG A 149 14.81 -9.21 -4.38
C ARG A 149 16.32 -9.44 -4.31
N LEU A 150 17.09 -8.44 -3.88
CA LEU A 150 18.55 -8.52 -3.81
C LEU A 150 19.00 -8.83 -2.38
N LYS A 151 19.34 -10.09 -2.14
CA LYS A 151 20.02 -10.51 -0.91
C LYS A 151 21.52 -10.50 -1.16
N HIS A 152 22.21 -9.50 -0.63
CA HIS A 152 23.67 -9.47 -0.67
C HIS A 152 24.21 -10.40 0.43
N VAL A 153 25.00 -11.40 0.04
CA VAL A 153 25.66 -12.32 0.98
C VAL A 153 27.15 -12.16 0.81
N GLN A 154 27.85 -11.73 1.87
CA GLN A 154 29.30 -11.75 1.86
C GLN A 154 29.81 -13.19 1.99
N GLY A 155 30.76 -13.55 1.14
CA GLY A 155 31.20 -14.92 1.01
C GLY A 155 32.43 -15.07 0.12
N SER A 156 32.81 -16.32 -0.12
CA SER A 156 33.90 -16.67 -1.02
C SER A 156 33.39 -17.63 -2.10
N LEU A 157 33.78 -17.34 -3.34
CA LEU A 157 33.52 -18.17 -4.50
C LEU A 157 34.71 -19.11 -4.69
N TYR A 158 34.43 -20.40 -4.71
CA TYR A 158 35.41 -21.43 -5.06
C TYR A 158 35.15 -21.87 -6.50
N GLU A 159 36.20 -21.80 -7.31
CA GLU A 159 36.20 -22.16 -8.73
C GLU A 159 37.45 -22.97 -9.09
N GLY A 160 37.51 -23.55 -10.28
CA GLY A 160 38.71 -24.22 -10.79
C GLY A 160 38.98 -25.60 -10.20
N PHE A 161 37.96 -26.34 -9.76
CA PHE A 161 38.14 -27.73 -9.33
C PHE A 161 38.64 -28.60 -10.49
N ALA A 162 39.76 -29.30 -10.27
CA ALA A 162 40.40 -30.18 -11.25
C ALA A 162 39.59 -31.46 -11.51
N MET A 163 39.05 -32.08 -10.45
CA MET A 163 38.20 -33.27 -10.53
C MET A 163 36.76 -32.99 -10.08
N GLN A 164 35.81 -33.66 -10.72
CA GLN A 164 34.39 -33.59 -10.35
C GLN A 164 34.14 -34.15 -8.94
N ALA A 165 34.87 -35.20 -8.55
CA ALA A 165 34.75 -35.82 -7.24
C ALA A 165 35.13 -34.86 -6.09
N ASP A 166 36.14 -34.00 -6.29
CA ASP A 166 36.56 -33.01 -5.29
C ASP A 166 35.53 -31.89 -5.13
N PHE A 167 34.92 -31.48 -6.24
CA PHE A 167 33.79 -30.54 -6.22
C PHE A 167 32.60 -31.14 -5.46
N ASP A 168 32.20 -32.37 -5.77
CA ASP A 168 31.05 -33.02 -5.13
C ASP A 168 31.30 -33.25 -3.62
N ALA A 169 32.52 -33.60 -3.23
CA ALA A 169 32.92 -33.75 -1.82
C ALA A 169 32.89 -32.40 -1.08
N THR A 170 33.41 -31.34 -1.69
CA THR A 170 33.40 -29.99 -1.11
C THR A 170 31.97 -29.44 -1.02
N GLN A 171 31.13 -29.69 -2.03
CA GLN A 171 29.72 -29.31 -2.03
C GLN A 171 28.97 -30.00 -0.88
N LYS A 172 29.16 -31.31 -0.68
CA LYS A 172 28.54 -32.05 0.42
C LYS A 172 28.98 -31.50 1.77
N TYR A 173 30.29 -31.33 1.98
CA TYR A 173 30.82 -30.78 3.22
C TYR A 173 30.29 -29.37 3.53
N ALA A 174 30.22 -28.50 2.53
CA ALA A 174 29.66 -27.15 2.69
C ALA A 174 28.14 -27.17 2.94
N ALA A 175 27.41 -28.12 2.37
CA ALA A 175 25.98 -28.31 2.64
C ALA A 175 25.73 -28.83 4.06
N ASP A 176 26.53 -29.78 4.53
CA ASP A 176 26.40 -30.39 5.86
C ASP A 176 26.66 -29.38 7.00
N ILE A 177 27.56 -28.43 6.77
CA ILE A 177 27.85 -27.33 7.73
C ILE A 177 26.83 -26.19 7.61
N GLY A 178 25.97 -26.20 6.58
CA GLY A 178 25.02 -25.12 6.32
C GLY A 178 25.67 -23.84 5.76
N ALA A 179 26.90 -23.95 5.27
CA ALA A 179 27.69 -22.82 4.76
C ALA A 179 27.45 -22.56 3.26
N LEU A 180 26.84 -23.51 2.54
CA LEU A 180 26.58 -23.43 1.10
C LEU A 180 25.42 -22.49 0.78
N VAL A 181 25.71 -21.43 0.01
CA VAL A 181 24.70 -20.44 -0.41
C VAL A 181 24.25 -20.68 -1.86
N TRP A 182 25.19 -21.05 -2.73
CA TRP A 182 24.93 -21.28 -4.14
C TRP A 182 25.95 -22.26 -4.72
N HIS A 183 25.55 -23.03 -5.75
CA HIS A 183 26.47 -23.89 -6.49
C HIS A 183 26.06 -24.05 -7.96
N ASN A 184 27.03 -24.34 -8.81
CA ASN A 184 26.85 -24.67 -10.22
C ASN A 184 27.70 -25.88 -10.58
N LYS A 185 27.02 -27.01 -10.88
CA LYS A 185 27.68 -28.28 -11.22
C LYS A 185 28.40 -28.24 -12.57
N LYS A 186 27.87 -27.51 -13.57
CA LYS A 186 28.46 -27.45 -14.92
C LYS A 186 29.78 -26.69 -14.91
N ALA A 187 29.82 -25.56 -14.20
CA ALA A 187 31.01 -24.74 -14.07
C ALA A 187 31.94 -25.19 -12.93
N ARG A 188 31.52 -26.15 -12.09
CA ARG A 188 32.19 -26.56 -10.85
C ARG A 188 32.51 -25.34 -9.97
N MET A 189 31.46 -24.58 -9.64
CA MET A 189 31.58 -23.39 -8.79
C MET A 189 30.68 -23.52 -7.58
N LEU A 190 31.13 -23.05 -6.42
CA LEU A 190 30.31 -22.98 -5.21
C LEU A 190 30.61 -21.69 -4.44
N PHE A 191 29.56 -21.10 -3.86
CA PHE A 191 29.64 -19.89 -3.05
C PHE A 191 29.28 -20.22 -1.61
N VAL A 192 30.15 -19.80 -0.69
CA VAL A 192 30.08 -20.12 0.74
C VAL A 192 30.01 -18.83 1.54
N THR A 193 29.26 -18.83 2.65
CA THR A 193 29.17 -17.70 3.58
C THR A 193 30.53 -17.32 4.16
N ALA A 194 30.72 -16.03 4.48
CA ALA A 194 31.97 -15.55 5.06
C ALA A 194 32.28 -16.16 6.44
N ALA A 195 31.26 -16.53 7.22
CA ALA A 195 31.41 -17.07 8.58
C ALA A 195 32.13 -18.44 8.62
N ASP A 196 31.88 -19.29 7.63
CA ASP A 196 32.40 -20.67 7.60
C ASP A 196 33.44 -20.89 6.50
N LYS A 197 33.91 -19.81 5.88
CA LYS A 197 34.95 -19.81 4.84
C LYS A 197 36.19 -20.60 5.27
N ASP A 198 36.66 -20.40 6.50
CA ASP A 198 37.91 -20.99 6.95
C ASP A 198 37.83 -22.52 7.03
N LYS A 199 36.69 -23.05 7.49
CA LYS A 199 36.42 -24.50 7.56
C LYS A 199 36.42 -25.13 6.18
N VAL A 200 35.72 -24.51 5.22
CA VAL A 200 35.66 -25.00 3.84
C VAL A 200 37.03 -24.87 3.16
N SER A 201 37.75 -23.78 3.39
CA SER A 201 39.11 -23.59 2.83
C SER A 201 40.10 -24.64 3.33
N ALA A 202 40.02 -25.01 4.61
CA ALA A 202 40.87 -26.04 5.21
C ALA A 202 40.57 -27.43 4.61
N TYR A 203 39.29 -27.73 4.38
CA TYR A 203 38.86 -28.96 3.72
C TYR A 203 39.36 -29.05 2.27
N VAL A 204 39.19 -27.97 1.49
CA VAL A 204 39.69 -27.90 0.10
C VAL A 204 41.21 -28.06 0.03
N LYS A 205 41.96 -27.42 0.95
CA LYS A 205 43.42 -27.60 1.03
C LYS A 205 43.83 -29.06 1.29
N LYS A 206 43.09 -29.78 2.15
CA LYS A 206 43.33 -31.21 2.40
C LYS A 206 43.08 -32.05 1.16
N LEU A 207 42.02 -31.76 0.41
CA LEU A 207 41.73 -32.44 -0.86
C LEU A 207 42.82 -32.19 -1.91
N LEU A 208 43.29 -30.94 -2.03
CA LEU A 208 44.38 -30.59 -2.96
C LEU A 208 45.72 -31.24 -2.56
N ALA A 209 46.01 -31.38 -1.26
CA ALA A 209 47.21 -32.07 -0.79
C ALA A 209 47.18 -33.56 -1.14
N ARG A 210 46.01 -34.20 -1.06
CA ARG A 210 45.82 -35.61 -1.47
C ARG A 210 46.03 -35.83 -2.96
N LEU A 211 45.81 -34.80 -3.78
CA LEU A 211 46.02 -34.86 -5.23
C LEU A 211 47.50 -34.74 -5.66
N LYS A 212 48.38 -34.26 -4.75
CA LYS A 212 49.82 -34.06 -5.01
C LYS A 212 50.71 -35.19 -4.48
N SER A 213 50.14 -36.13 -3.72
CA SER A 213 50.80 -37.35 -3.23
C SER A 213 50.47 -38.52 -4.14
#